data_AF-A0A948C7X1-F1
#
_entry.id   AF-A0A948C7X1-F1
#
_cell.length_a   1.000
_cell.length_b   1.000
_cell.length_c   1.000
_cell.angle_alpha   90.00
_cell.angle_beta   90.00
_cell.angle_gamma   90.00
#
_symmetry.space_group_name_H-M   'P 1'
#
loop_
_entity.id
_entity.type
_entity.pdbx_description
1 polymer ?
#
loop_
_entity_poly.entity_id
_entity_poly.type
_entity_poly.pdbx_seq_one_letter_code
_entity_poly.pdbx_strand_id
1 'polypeptide(L)'
;MRKRGNDKKWVWVIAFVFLGGFLMYLLIPNYSTLVRYQEDYEALNIQINELEKENENLKIEIRKLKTDPLYIEKIARKELGMTRQGEIIYRITPTHPAGDSELNDSADKKE
;
A
#
# COMPACT_ATOMS: atom_id res chain seq x y z
N MET A 1 -10.24 -82.44 16.48
CA MET A 1 -10.44 -81.73 17.77
C MET A 1 -9.80 -80.34 17.67
N ARG A 2 -10.59 -79.25 17.67
CA ARG A 2 -10.10 -77.88 17.43
C ARG A 2 -9.72 -77.20 18.77
N LYS A 3 -8.41 -76.99 18.99
CA LYS A 3 -7.87 -76.24 20.15
C LYS A 3 -8.27 -74.75 20.08
N ARG A 4 -9.38 -74.39 20.73
CA ARG A 4 -9.81 -73.00 20.99
C ARG A 4 -9.24 -72.50 22.34
N GLY A 5 -7.92 -72.42 22.45
CA GLY A 5 -7.26 -72.01 23.69
C GLY A 5 -6.82 -70.54 23.72
N ASN A 6 -6.47 -69.97 22.55
CA ASN A 6 -5.82 -68.66 22.45
C ASN A 6 -6.46 -67.73 21.40
N ASP A 7 -7.56 -68.15 20.75
CA ASP A 7 -8.30 -67.36 19.77
C ASP A 7 -8.75 -66.00 20.33
N LYS A 8 -9.19 -65.98 21.59
CA LYS A 8 -9.60 -64.75 22.28
C LYS A 8 -8.44 -63.78 22.58
N LYS A 9 -7.21 -64.28 22.74
CA LYS A 9 -6.02 -63.45 23.01
C LYS A 9 -5.60 -62.70 21.76
N TRP A 10 -5.64 -63.35 20.60
CA TRP A 10 -5.36 -62.70 19.31
C TRP A 10 -6.39 -61.64 18.96
N VAL A 11 -7.66 -61.85 19.29
CA VAL A 11 -8.70 -60.81 19.16
C VAL A 11 -8.38 -59.58 20.01
N TRP A 12 -7.91 -59.76 21.25
CA TRP A 12 -7.49 -58.65 22.11
C TRP A 12 -6.22 -57.95 21.61
N VAL A 13 -5.24 -58.71 21.09
CA VAL A 13 -4.02 -58.13 20.49
C VAL A 13 -4.37 -57.28 19.28
N ILE A 14 -5.25 -57.77 18.40
CA ILE A 14 -5.72 -57.03 17.23
C ILE A 14 -6.46 -55.76 17.67
N ALA A 15 -7.36 -55.85 18.65
CA ALA A 15 -8.06 -54.69 19.19
C ALA A 15 -7.10 -53.64 19.77
N PHE A 16 -6.01 -54.06 20.45
CA PHE A 16 -5.02 -53.14 21.02
C PHE A 16 -4.18 -52.43 19.94
N VAL A 17 -3.82 -53.14 18.87
CA VAL A 17 -3.11 -52.57 17.71
C VAL A 17 -4.00 -51.57 16.97
N PHE A 18 -5.28 -51.91 16.75
CA PHE A 18 -6.25 -50.98 16.15
C PHE A 18 -6.51 -49.76 17.05
N LEU A 19 -6.63 -49.95 18.35
CA LEU A 19 -6.82 -48.84 19.31
C LEU A 19 -5.59 -47.93 19.36
N GLY A 20 -4.39 -48.49 19.38
CA GLY A 20 -3.14 -47.74 19.32
C GLY A 20 -2.97 -46.98 18.01
N GLY A 21 -3.28 -47.62 16.87
CA GLY A 21 -3.28 -46.98 15.56
C GLY A 21 -4.35 -45.88 15.43
N PHE A 22 -5.52 -46.06 16.04
CA PHE A 22 -6.57 -45.05 16.11
C PHE A 22 -6.15 -43.85 16.99
N LEU A 23 -5.53 -44.11 18.14
CA LEU A 23 -4.95 -43.07 18.99
C LEU A 23 -3.84 -42.30 18.28
N MET A 24 -2.97 -43.01 17.55
CA MET A 24 -1.92 -42.43 16.73
C MET A 24 -2.50 -41.57 15.59
N TYR A 25 -3.54 -42.07 14.90
CA TYR A 25 -4.25 -41.34 13.83
C TYR A 25 -4.93 -40.06 14.34
N LEU A 26 -5.48 -40.08 15.55
CA LEU A 26 -6.05 -38.90 16.20
C LEU A 26 -4.98 -37.86 16.63
N LEU A 27 -3.73 -38.27 16.81
CA LEU A 27 -2.61 -37.38 17.17
C LEU A 27 -1.95 -36.69 15.96
N ILE A 28 -2.20 -37.16 14.73
CA ILE A 28 -1.53 -36.65 13.52
C ILE A 28 -2.01 -35.24 13.10
N PRO A 29 -3.29 -34.84 13.21
CA PRO A 29 -3.73 -33.56 12.67
C PRO A 29 -3.81 -32.48 13.76
N ASN A 30 -2.70 -32.06 14.38
CA ASN A 30 -2.73 -30.89 15.30
C ASN A 30 -1.37 -30.18 15.52
N TYR A 31 -0.46 -30.18 14.54
CA TYR A 31 0.82 -29.42 14.66
C TYR A 31 1.05 -28.33 13.60
N SER A 32 0.17 -28.17 12.61
CA SER A 32 0.41 -27.25 11.50
C SER A 32 -0.33 -25.91 11.59
N THR A 33 -1.02 -25.61 12.69
CA THR A 33 -1.76 -24.34 12.86
C THR A 33 -0.93 -23.25 13.54
N LEU A 34 0.12 -23.59 14.30
CA LEU A 34 0.90 -22.60 15.08
C LEU A 34 1.84 -21.74 14.25
N VAL A 35 2.42 -22.27 13.16
CA VAL A 35 3.38 -21.53 12.32
C VAL A 35 2.70 -20.42 11.52
N ARG A 36 1.46 -20.66 11.06
CA ARG A 36 0.69 -19.66 10.31
C ARG A 36 0.32 -18.43 11.14
N TYR A 37 0.01 -18.62 12.42
CA TYR A 37 -0.28 -17.48 13.29
C TYR A 37 0.96 -16.59 13.46
N GLN A 38 2.17 -17.14 13.56
CA GLN A 38 3.38 -16.33 13.73
C GLN A 38 3.69 -15.46 12.50
N GLU A 39 3.53 -16.02 11.29
CA GLU A 39 3.73 -15.26 10.04
C GLU A 39 2.72 -14.11 9.91
N ASP A 40 1.45 -14.36 10.23
CA ASP A 40 0.41 -13.32 10.20
C ASP A 40 0.65 -12.22 11.25
N TYR A 41 1.14 -12.59 12.45
CA TYR A 41 1.49 -11.63 13.50
C TYR A 41 2.67 -10.75 13.10
N GLU A 42 3.72 -11.31 12.50
CA GLU A 42 4.89 -10.53 12.06
C GLU A 42 4.52 -9.60 10.91
N ALA A 43 3.78 -10.09 9.91
CA ALA A 43 3.33 -9.29 8.78
C ALA A 43 2.46 -8.10 9.22
N LEU A 44 1.56 -8.32 10.19
CA LEU A 44 0.71 -7.26 10.72
C LEU A 44 1.52 -6.25 11.53
N ASN A 45 2.51 -6.69 12.29
CA ASN A 45 3.36 -5.81 13.10
C ASN A 45 4.28 -4.93 12.22
N ILE A 46 4.76 -5.46 11.09
CA ILE A 46 5.50 -4.68 10.09
C ILE A 46 4.60 -3.57 9.53
N GLN A 47 3.36 -3.90 9.14
CA GLN A 47 2.41 -2.91 8.61
C GLN A 47 2.07 -1.82 9.63
N ILE A 48 1.89 -2.18 10.90
CA ILE A 48 1.65 -1.20 11.97
C ILE A 48 2.84 -0.24 12.09
N ASN A 49 4.06 -0.74 12.07
CA ASN A 49 5.27 0.09 12.19
C ASN A 49 5.44 1.03 10.98
N GLU A 50 5.17 0.54 9.77
CA GLU A 50 5.19 1.36 8.55
C GLU A 50 4.14 2.47 8.61
N LEU A 51 2.89 2.14 8.96
CA LEU A 51 1.80 3.10 9.11
C LEU A 51 2.08 4.13 10.22
N GLU A 52 2.69 3.71 11.34
CA GLU A 52 3.04 4.62 12.42
C GLU A 52 4.10 5.63 11.99
N LYS A 53 5.15 5.18 11.28
CA LYS A 53 6.16 6.06 10.69
C LYS A 53 5.58 7.03 9.68
N GLU A 54 4.69 6.55 8.80
CA GLU A 54 4.00 7.41 7.83
C GLU A 54 3.15 8.47 8.54
N ASN A 55 2.44 8.08 9.60
CA ASN A 55 1.62 8.99 10.39
C ASN A 55 2.47 10.05 11.11
N GLU A 56 3.63 9.68 11.66
CA GLU A 56 4.58 10.62 12.23
C GLU A 56 5.12 11.60 11.19
N ASN A 57 5.51 11.11 10.00
CA ASN A 57 5.98 11.94 8.90
C ASN A 57 4.91 12.95 8.44
N LEU A 58 3.67 12.48 8.26
CA LEU A 58 2.53 13.33 7.90
C LEU A 58 2.23 14.36 8.99
N LYS A 59 2.33 13.99 10.27
CA LYS A 59 2.17 14.95 11.39
C LYS A 59 3.26 16.02 11.36
N ILE A 60 4.50 15.66 11.07
CA ILE A 60 5.60 16.61 10.93
C ILE A 60 5.34 17.54 9.74
N GLU A 61 4.87 16.99 8.62
CA GLU A 61 4.51 17.77 7.44
C GLU A 61 3.35 18.74 7.73
N ILE A 62 2.26 18.27 8.35
CA ILE A 62 1.15 19.13 8.78
C ILE A 62 1.64 20.23 9.72
N ARG A 63 2.53 19.93 10.66
CA ARG A 63 3.14 20.96 11.53
C ARG A 63 3.90 21.98 10.71
N LYS A 64 4.78 21.55 9.80
CA LYS A 64 5.56 22.43 8.91
C LYS A 64 4.66 23.31 8.05
N LEU A 65 3.59 22.76 7.47
CA LEU A 65 2.58 23.53 6.76
C LEU A 65 1.91 24.55 7.69
N LYS A 66 1.49 24.18 8.91
CA LYS A 66 0.76 25.10 9.80
C LYS A 66 1.62 26.20 10.42
N THR A 67 2.91 25.96 10.68
CA THR A 67 3.76 26.92 11.40
C THR A 67 4.52 27.88 10.48
N ASP A 68 4.67 27.59 9.19
CA ASP A 68 5.43 28.44 8.27
C ASP A 68 4.55 28.98 7.12
N PRO A 69 4.11 30.24 7.20
CA PRO A 69 3.34 30.92 6.15
C PRO A 69 4.05 30.93 4.78
N LEU A 70 5.38 30.94 4.75
CA LEU A 70 6.17 30.95 3.51
C LEU A 70 6.16 29.57 2.84
N TYR A 71 6.09 28.50 3.63
CA TYR A 71 5.96 27.13 3.11
C TYR A 71 4.58 26.90 2.47
N ILE A 72 3.52 27.41 3.10
CA ILE A 72 2.16 27.40 2.51
C ILE A 72 2.13 28.20 1.20
N GLU A 73 2.69 29.41 1.19
CA GLU A 73 2.72 30.26 -0.01
C GLU A 73 3.49 29.58 -1.16
N LYS A 74 4.60 28.89 -0.85
CA LYS A 74 5.38 28.14 -1.84
C LYS A 74 4.58 26.98 -2.44
N ILE A 75 3.87 26.18 -1.62
CA ILE A 75 3.02 25.09 -2.12
C ILE A 75 1.84 25.64 -2.91
N ALA A 76 1.17 26.67 -2.40
CA ALA A 76 0.04 27.31 -3.06
C ALA A 76 0.42 27.81 -4.46
N ARG A 77 1.58 28.48 -4.61
CA ARG A 77 2.04 28.99 -5.90
C ARG A 77 2.60 27.90 -6.83
N LYS A 78 3.32 26.90 -6.32
CA LYS A 78 4.02 25.90 -7.15
C LYS A 78 3.16 24.69 -7.52
N GLU A 79 2.48 24.11 -6.55
CA GLU A 79 1.73 22.85 -6.72
C GLU A 79 0.27 23.12 -7.10
N LEU A 80 -0.31 24.20 -6.55
CA LEU A 80 -1.74 24.49 -6.71
C LEU A 80 -2.02 25.65 -7.67
N GLY A 81 -1.01 26.38 -8.13
CA GLY A 81 -1.16 27.55 -9.00
C GLY A 81 -2.02 28.68 -8.39
N MET A 82 -2.22 28.66 -7.07
CA MET A 82 -3.03 29.62 -6.33
C MET A 82 -2.24 30.91 -6.07
N THR A 83 -2.89 32.06 -6.31
CA THR A 83 -2.37 33.40 -6.03
C THR A 83 -3.26 34.09 -5.00
N ARG A 84 -2.75 35.08 -4.26
CA ARG A 84 -3.62 35.85 -3.34
C ARG A 84 -4.66 36.65 -4.12
N GLN A 85 -5.82 36.89 -3.51
CA GLN A 85 -6.81 37.81 -4.08
C GLN A 85 -6.17 39.20 -4.25
N GLY A 86 -6.12 39.70 -5.48
CA GLY A 86 -5.52 40.99 -5.83
C GLY A 86 -4.11 40.93 -6.45
N GLU A 87 -3.50 39.76 -6.63
CA GLU A 87 -2.22 39.62 -7.35
C GLU A 87 -2.44 39.55 -8.88
N ILE A 88 -1.63 40.29 -9.66
CA ILE A 88 -1.72 40.35 -11.13
C ILE A 88 -0.76 39.32 -11.74
N ILE A 89 -1.29 38.40 -12.56
CA ILE A 89 -0.50 37.35 -13.23
C ILE A 89 0.19 37.95 -14.46
N TYR A 90 1.51 38.12 -14.39
CA TYR A 90 2.32 38.47 -15.56
C TYR A 90 2.66 37.22 -16.37
N ARG A 91 2.02 37.05 -17.52
CA ARG A 91 2.41 36.02 -18.51
C ARG A 91 3.44 36.63 -19.44
N ILE A 92 4.70 36.18 -19.35
CA ILE A 92 5.75 36.56 -20.29
C ILE A 92 5.51 35.77 -21.57
N THR A 93 4.73 36.33 -22.49
CA THR A 93 4.68 35.81 -23.85
C THR A 93 6.01 36.14 -24.50
N PRO A 94 6.75 35.18 -25.10
CA PRO A 94 7.88 35.54 -25.94
C PRO A 94 7.33 36.49 -26.99
N THR A 95 7.78 37.75 -26.94
CA THR A 95 7.46 38.74 -27.95
C THR A 95 7.95 38.17 -29.26
N HIS A 96 7.03 37.62 -30.05
CA HIS A 96 7.28 37.44 -31.46
C HIS A 96 7.42 38.86 -32.01
N PRO A 97 8.60 39.25 -32.53
CA PRO A 97 8.76 40.55 -33.14
C PRO A 97 8.02 40.52 -34.48
N ALA A 98 6.68 40.63 -34.43
CA ALA A 98 5.86 40.90 -35.60
C ALA A 98 6.03 42.38 -35.95
N GLY A 99 7.12 42.65 -36.65
CA GLY A 99 7.47 43.94 -37.22
C GLY A 99 7.68 43.78 -38.71
N ASP A 100 6.72 43.20 -39.44
CA ASP A 100 6.81 42.99 -40.89
C ASP A 100 5.50 42.52 -41.56
N SER A 101 4.34 43.18 -41.37
CA SER A 101 3.21 42.98 -42.32
C SER A 101 2.09 44.04 -42.37
N GLU A 102 2.35 45.34 -42.13
CA GLU A 102 1.34 46.40 -42.37
C GLU A 102 1.90 47.66 -43.06
N LEU A 103 2.83 47.49 -44.02
CA LEU A 103 3.29 48.58 -44.90
C LEU A 103 3.36 48.16 -46.38
N ASN A 104 2.40 47.37 -46.85
CA ASN A 104 2.23 47.17 -48.30
C ASN A 104 0.77 46.87 -48.68
N ASP A 105 -0.10 47.88 -48.55
CA ASP A 105 -1.40 47.86 -49.24
C ASP A 105 -1.90 49.26 -49.66
N SER A 106 -0.98 50.24 -49.76
CA SER A 106 -1.30 51.61 -50.21
C SER A 106 -0.64 51.99 -51.54
N ALA A 107 -0.13 51.02 -52.31
CA ALA A 107 0.57 51.29 -53.56
C ALA A 107 0.19 50.33 -54.71
N ASP A 108 -1.10 50.06 -54.95
CA ASP A 108 -1.53 49.60 -56.29
C ASP A 108 -3.05 49.75 -56.54
N LYS A 109 -3.51 50.96 -56.88
CA LYS A 109 -4.49 51.22 -57.96
C LYS A 109 -4.89 52.70 -58.01
N LYS A 110 -4.04 53.48 -58.68
CA LYS A 110 -4.52 54.53 -59.58
C LYS A 110 -4.13 54.09 -60.98
N GLU A 111 -5.09 53.53 -61.70
CA GLU A 111 -5.28 53.62 -63.16
C GLU A 111 -6.64 53.00 -63.52
#